data_AF-A0AA46TFI8-F1
#
_entry.id   AF-A0AA46TFI8-F1
#
_cell.length_a   1.000
_cell.length_b   1.000
_cell.length_c   1.000
_cell.angle_alpha   90.00
_cell.angle_beta   90.00
_cell.angle_gamma   90.00
#
_symmetry.space_group_name_H-M   'P 1'
#
loop_
_entity.id
_entity.type
_entity.pdbx_description
1 polymer ?
#
loop_
_entity_poly.entity_id
_entity_poly.type
_entity_poly.pdbx_seq_one_letter_code
_entity_poly.pdbx_strand_id
1 'polypeptide(L)'
;MATSRGGEDRDAYVANFQRRVIMDALAHGTISYYRRRAAAFNAVGTTECDAIALACSNHAAFIERYGLDQDELLRDLFAVAVFGVTDEEVA
;
A
#
# COMPACT_ATOMS: atom_id res chain seq x y z
N MET A 1 46.65 4.22 5.22
CA MET A 1 45.67 3.45 4.42
C MET A 1 44.31 3.61 5.08
N ALA A 2 43.48 4.55 4.62
CA ALA A 2 42.16 4.80 5.16
C ALA A 2 41.24 5.32 4.05
N THR A 3 40.64 4.42 3.27
CA THR A 3 39.66 4.79 2.22
C THR A 3 38.57 3.73 1.98
N SER A 4 38.34 2.76 2.88
CA SER A 4 37.24 1.78 2.69
C SER A 4 35.88 2.27 3.21
N ARG A 5 35.87 3.05 4.30
CA ARG A 5 34.64 3.42 5.02
C ARG A 5 33.68 4.32 4.22
N GLY A 6 34.22 5.24 3.41
CA GLY A 6 33.41 6.13 2.57
C GLY A 6 32.79 5.48 1.34
N GLY A 7 33.30 4.32 0.91
CA GLY A 7 32.70 3.51 -0.15
C GLY A 7 31.48 2.73 0.37
N GLU A 8 31.62 2.10 1.53
CA GLU A 8 30.56 1.34 2.19
C GLU A 8 29.35 2.21 2.58
N ASP A 9 29.59 3.40 3.14
CA ASP A 9 28.51 4.34 3.50
C ASP A 9 27.76 4.86 2.26
N ARG A 10 28.47 5.07 1.15
CA ARG A 10 27.86 5.49 -0.12
C ARG A 10 27.01 4.38 -0.72
N ASP A 11 27.50 3.16 -0.73
CA ASP A 11 26.79 2.04 -1.34
C ASP A 11 25.52 1.70 -0.52
N ALA A 12 25.58 1.79 0.81
CA ALA A 12 24.41 1.72 1.69
C ALA A 12 23.42 2.87 1.46
N TYR A 13 23.90 4.09 1.23
CA TYR A 13 23.06 5.23 0.88
C TYR A 13 22.33 5.01 -0.46
N VAL A 14 23.04 4.55 -1.50
CA VAL A 14 22.44 4.27 -2.82
C VAL A 14 21.39 3.18 -2.71
N ALA A 15 21.67 2.09 -2.00
CA ALA A 15 20.71 1.01 -1.80
C ALA A 15 19.42 1.49 -1.10
N ASN A 16 19.55 2.29 -0.04
CA ASN A 16 18.40 2.88 0.66
C ASN A 16 17.61 3.85 -0.23
N PHE A 17 18.31 4.67 -1.01
CA PHE A 17 17.67 5.57 -1.96
C PHE A 17 16.88 4.81 -3.04
N GLN A 18 17.49 3.77 -3.63
CA GLN A 18 16.85 2.91 -4.62
C GLN A 18 15.62 2.22 -4.05
N ARG A 19 15.72 1.63 -2.84
CA ARG A 19 14.59 1.03 -2.14
C ARG A 19 13.44 2.03 -1.99
N ARG A 20 13.72 3.24 -1.49
CA ARG A 20 12.72 4.28 -1.29
C ARG A 20 12.03 4.68 -2.60
N VAL A 21 12.79 4.90 -3.67
CA VAL A 21 12.24 5.27 -4.99
C VAL A 21 11.33 4.18 -5.55
N ILE A 22 11.74 2.91 -5.42
CA ILE A 22 10.92 1.78 -5.86
C ILE A 22 9.62 1.69 -5.05
N MET A 23 9.69 1.83 -3.72
CA MET A 23 8.52 1.80 -2.85
C MET A 23 7.56 2.95 -3.14
N ASP A 24 8.07 4.15 -3.45
CA ASP A 24 7.25 5.30 -3.85
C ASP A 24 6.53 5.06 -5.19
N ALA A 25 7.25 4.52 -6.18
CA ALA A 25 6.66 4.16 -7.47
C ALA A 25 5.59 3.07 -7.33
N LEU A 26 5.83 2.05 -6.50
CA LEU A 26 4.86 1.01 -6.19
C LEU A 26 3.64 1.59 -5.47
N ALA A 27 3.83 2.52 -4.52
CA ALA A 27 2.73 3.17 -3.82
C ALA A 27 1.83 3.93 -4.80
N HIS A 28 2.41 4.77 -5.66
CA HIS A 28 1.68 5.50 -6.69
C HIS A 28 0.95 4.57 -7.67
N GLY A 29 1.58 3.49 -8.10
CA GLY A 29 0.96 2.48 -8.96
C GLY A 29 -0.24 1.81 -8.30
N THR A 30 -0.10 1.45 -7.02
CA THR A 30 -1.12 0.76 -6.23
C THR A 30 -2.31 1.67 -5.93
N ILE A 31 -2.07 2.91 -5.51
CA ILE A 31 -3.10 3.95 -5.34
C ILE A 31 -3.89 4.13 -6.63
N SER A 32 -3.19 4.28 -7.76
CA SER A 32 -3.82 4.47 -9.07
C SER A 32 -4.67 3.28 -9.49
N TYR A 33 -4.22 2.06 -9.19
CA TYR A 33 -4.98 0.84 -9.44
C TYR A 33 -6.30 0.83 -8.66
N TYR A 34 -6.26 1.06 -7.35
CA TYR A 34 -7.46 1.03 -6.51
C TYR A 34 -8.44 2.16 -6.84
N ARG A 35 -7.95 3.36 -7.16
CA ARG A 35 -8.80 4.47 -7.62
C ARG A 35 -9.54 4.12 -8.93
N ARG A 36 -8.86 3.51 -9.91
CA ARG A 36 -9.51 3.05 -11.15
C ARG A 36 -10.55 1.97 -10.88
N ARG A 37 -10.24 1.04 -9.98
CA ARG A 37 -11.15 -0.04 -9.59
C ARG A 37 -12.40 0.51 -8.89
N ALA A 38 -12.24 1.46 -7.97
CA ALA A 38 -13.37 2.15 -7.34
C ALA A 38 -14.28 2.82 -8.37
N ALA A 39 -13.71 3.55 -9.34
CA ALA A 39 -14.47 4.18 -10.41
C ALA A 39 -15.23 3.14 -11.27
N ALA A 40 -14.61 2.00 -11.57
CA ALA A 40 -15.25 0.92 -12.33
C ALA A 40 -16.44 0.31 -11.59
N PHE A 41 -16.33 0.07 -10.27
CA PHE A 41 -17.44 -0.46 -9.47
C PHE A 41 -18.55 0.57 -9.27
N ASN A 42 -18.22 1.83 -8.97
CA ASN A 42 -19.21 2.92 -8.88
C ASN A 42 -20.02 3.09 -10.17
N ALA A 43 -19.42 2.82 -11.33
CA ALA A 43 -20.11 2.91 -12.61
C ALA A 43 -21.19 1.82 -12.81
N VAL A 44 -21.13 0.71 -12.06
CA VAL A 44 -22.15 -0.36 -12.10
C VAL A 44 -23.43 0.08 -11.34
N GLY A 45 -23.28 0.82 -10.23
CA GLY A 45 -24.40 1.44 -9.51
C GLY A 45 -25.30 0.47 -8.72
N THR A 46 -24.76 -0.68 -8.29
CA THR A 46 -25.44 -1.57 -7.34
C THR A 46 -24.86 -1.41 -5.94
N THR A 47 -25.66 -1.68 -4.91
CA THR A 47 -25.25 -1.57 -3.50
C THR A 47 -23.98 -2.37 -3.18
N GLU A 48 -23.86 -3.58 -3.74
CA GLU A 48 -22.66 -4.42 -3.57
C GLU A 48 -21.43 -3.78 -4.23
N CYS A 49 -21.58 -3.22 -5.43
CA CYS A 49 -20.48 -2.53 -6.11
C CYS A 49 -20.08 -1.24 -5.39
N ASP A 50 -21.03 -0.50 -4.82
CA ASP A 50 -20.75 0.71 -4.04
C ASP A 50 -19.91 0.40 -2.79
N ALA A 51 -20.21 -0.71 -2.09
CA ALA A 51 -19.43 -1.18 -0.96
C ALA A 51 -17.98 -1.53 -1.37
N ILE A 52 -17.80 -2.21 -2.50
CA ILE A 52 -16.47 -2.54 -3.05
C ILE A 52 -15.72 -1.27 -3.48
N ALA A 53 -16.41 -0.32 -4.09
CA ALA A 53 -15.82 0.94 -4.51
C ALA A 53 -15.34 1.78 -3.32
N LEU A 54 -16.11 1.78 -2.23
CA LEU A 54 -15.72 2.40 -0.96
C LEU A 54 -14.47 1.71 -0.38
N ALA A 55 -14.45 0.38 -0.32
CA ALA A 55 -13.28 -0.37 0.16
C ALA A 55 -12.02 -0.06 -0.65
N CYS A 56 -12.13 -0.02 -1.99
CA CYS A 56 -11.03 0.36 -2.87
C CYS A 56 -10.55 1.79 -2.62
N SER A 57 -11.47 2.74 -2.43
CA SER A 57 -11.15 4.15 -2.17
C SER A 57 -10.44 4.32 -0.82
N ASN A 58 -10.91 3.63 0.22
CA ASN A 58 -10.30 3.62 1.54
C ASN A 58 -8.89 3.03 1.49
N HIS A 59 -8.69 1.96 0.74
CA HIS A 59 -7.37 1.35 0.58
C HIS A 59 -6.37 2.27 -0.13
N ALA A 60 -6.81 2.97 -1.18
CA ALA A 60 -5.98 3.98 -1.84
C ALA A 60 -5.59 5.12 -0.88
N ALA A 61 -6.55 5.62 -0.08
CA ALA A 61 -6.30 6.66 0.91
C ALA A 61 -5.37 6.19 2.04
N PHE A 62 -5.47 4.93 2.45
CA PHE A 62 -4.56 4.34 3.44
C PHE A 62 -3.11 4.35 2.94
N ILE A 63 -2.88 3.87 1.72
CA ILE A 63 -1.53 3.85 1.13
C ILE A 63 -0.99 5.27 0.94
N GLU A 64 -1.83 6.21 0.50
CA GLU A 64 -1.42 7.62 0.34
C GLU A 64 -1.00 8.26 1.67
N ARG A 65 -1.64 7.87 2.78
CA ARG A 65 -1.35 8.41 4.12
C ARG A 65 -0.18 7.73 4.83
N TYR A 66 -0.02 6.42 4.64
CA TYR A 66 0.90 5.60 5.45
C TYR A 66 2.03 4.94 4.64
N GLY A 67 1.96 4.99 3.30
CA GLY A 67 2.89 4.30 2.41
C GLY A 67 2.67 2.78 2.37
N LEU A 68 3.55 2.08 1.64
CA LEU A 68 3.53 0.62 1.49
C LEU A 68 4.42 -0.12 2.49
N ASP A 69 5.21 0.59 3.31
CA ASP A 69 6.31 0.02 4.13
C ASP A 69 5.81 -0.61 5.45
N GLN A 70 4.58 -1.16 5.47
CA GLN A 70 3.95 -1.74 6.65
C GLN A 70 3.54 -3.20 6.35
N ASP A 71 4.51 -4.11 6.38
CA ASP A 71 4.32 -5.56 6.20
C ASP A 71 3.35 -6.18 7.25
N GLU A 72 3.17 -5.53 8.41
CA GLU A 72 2.20 -5.97 9.44
C GLU A 72 0.80 -5.33 9.29
N LEU A 73 0.70 -4.00 9.11
CA LEU A 73 -0.62 -3.35 9.02
C LEU A 73 -1.39 -3.74 7.75
N LEU A 74 -0.70 -3.99 6.63
CA LEU A 74 -1.38 -4.37 5.39
C LEU A 74 -2.06 -5.73 5.48
N ARG A 75 -1.62 -6.63 6.36
CA ARG A 75 -2.19 -7.97 6.55
C ARG A 75 -3.49 -7.91 7.36
N ASP A 76 -3.47 -7.19 8.48
CA ASP A 76 -4.63 -7.06 9.37
C ASP A 76 -5.70 -6.12 8.78
N LEU A 77 -5.28 -5.03 8.13
CA LEU A 77 -6.21 -4.12 7.49
C LEU A 77 -6.85 -4.71 6.22
N PHE A 78 -6.19 -5.65 5.52
CA PHE A 78 -6.82 -6.40 4.42
C PHE A 78 -7.96 -7.30 4.94
N ALA A 79 -7.75 -7.98 6.07
CA ALA A 79 -8.78 -8.81 6.69
C ALA A 79 -10.01 -7.98 7.08
N VAL A 80 -9.78 -6.83 7.72
CA VAL A 80 -10.86 -5.94 8.16
C VAL A 80 -11.53 -5.19 7.00
N ALA A 81 -10.77 -4.62 6.06
CA ALA A 81 -11.30 -3.73 5.03
C ALA A 81 -11.80 -4.45 3.76
N VAL A 82 -11.32 -5.66 3.46
CA VAL A 82 -11.71 -6.42 2.26
C VAL A 82 -12.66 -7.57 2.58
N PHE A 83 -12.53 -8.19 3.76
CA PHE A 83 -13.36 -9.34 4.16
C PHE A 83 -14.32 -9.05 5.33
N GLY A 84 -14.21 -7.88 5.98
CA GLY A 84 -15.05 -7.54 7.14
C GLY A 84 -14.74 -8.39 8.39
N VAL A 85 -13.63 -9.12 8.39
CA VAL A 85 -13.24 -10.03 9.47
C VAL A 85 -12.71 -9.19 10.62
N THR A 86 -13.46 -9.13 11.72
CA THR A 86 -13.01 -8.59 13.01
C THR A 86 -12.35 -9.69 13.84
N ASP A 87 -11.45 -9.33 14.75
CA ASP A 87 -10.65 -10.26 15.59
C ASP A 87 -11.46 -11.38 16.31
N GLU A 88 -12.78 -11.24 16.45
CA GLU A 88 -13.67 -12.29 16.98
C GLU A 88 -13.78 -13.56 16.10
N GLU A 89 -13.47 -13.50 14.80
CA GLU A 89 -13.60 -14.66 13.89
C GLU A 89 -12.30 -15.47 13.73
N VAL A 90 -11.20 -15.04 14.35
CA VAL A 90 -9.86 -15.67 14.25
C VAL A 90 -9.53 -16.56 15.47
N ALA A 91 -10.49 -16.74 16.40
CA ALA A 91 -10.34 -17.58 17.59
C ALA A 91 -10.47 -19.09 17.32
#